data_AF-A0A7S6US70-F1
#
_entry.id   AF-A0A7S6US70-F1
#
_cell.length_a   1.000
_cell.length_b   1.000
_cell.length_c   1.000
_cell.angle_alpha   90.00
_cell.angle_beta   90.00
_cell.angle_gamma   90.00
#
_symmetry.space_group_name_H-M   'P 1'
#
loop_
_entity.id
_entity.type
_entity.pdbx_description
1 polymer ?
#
loop_
_entity_poly.entity_id
_entity_poly.type
_entity_poly.pdbx_seq_one_letter_code
_entity_poly.pdbx_strand_id
1 'polypeptide(L)'
;MSAGVPMLLVIDSTVGGSLTLDELEQFIHHLSGLGLEKVRTAYVGVDTARSWQNETTEILARERGFVARVFEIESEASLWLRHGEL
;
A
#
# COMPACT_ATOMS: atom_id res chain seq x y z
N MET A 1 3.67 26.22 -11.76
CA MET A 1 4.36 25.07 -11.14
C MET A 1 3.33 23.97 -10.99
N SER A 2 3.45 22.87 -11.72
CA SER A 2 2.64 21.69 -11.41
C SER A 2 3.18 21.16 -10.07
N ALA A 3 2.35 21.17 -9.03
CA ALA A 3 2.68 20.48 -7.80
C ALA A 3 2.69 18.98 -8.10
N GLY A 4 3.79 18.29 -7.81
CA GLY A 4 3.87 16.85 -7.96
C GLY A 4 2.83 16.16 -7.06
N VAL A 5 2.39 14.97 -7.46
CA VAL A 5 1.53 14.13 -6.60
C VAL A 5 2.35 13.76 -5.35
N PRO A 6 1.85 13.97 -4.12
CA PRO A 6 2.54 13.51 -2.93
C PRO A 6 2.63 11.98 -2.95
N MET A 7 3.81 11.45 -2.64
CA MET A 7 4.13 10.03 -2.69
C MET A 7 4.63 9.55 -1.34
N LEU A 8 4.26 8.33 -0.97
CA LEU A 8 4.73 7.65 0.24
C LEU A 8 5.18 6.24 -0.10
N LEU A 9 6.40 5.90 0.30
CA LEU A 9 6.88 4.52 0.32
C LEU A 9 6.83 4.02 1.76
N VAL A 10 6.09 2.95 1.99
CA VAL A 10 6.04 2.24 3.27
C VAL A 10 6.80 0.93 3.11
N ILE A 11 7.86 0.77 3.90
CA ILE A 11 8.58 -0.49 4.00
C ILE A 11 8.22 -1.08 5.34
N ASP A 12 7.43 -2.14 5.31
CA ASP A 12 7.13 -2.92 6.48
C ASP A 12 8.29 -3.88 6.73
N SER A 13 8.97 -3.71 7.85
CA SER A 13 10.04 -4.61 8.33
C SER A 13 9.62 -5.30 9.63
N THR A 14 8.32 -5.33 9.92
CA THR A 14 7.80 -5.96 11.13
C THR A 14 7.99 -7.47 11.05
N VAL A 15 8.29 -8.06 12.20
CA VAL A 15 8.39 -9.50 12.38
C VAL A 15 7.12 -9.99 13.05
N GLY A 16 6.42 -10.92 12.40
CA GLY A 16 5.13 -11.42 12.86
C GLY A 16 4.43 -12.24 11.77
N GLY A 17 3.29 -12.85 12.14
CA GLY A 17 2.39 -13.45 11.16
C GLY A 17 1.63 -12.36 10.39
N SER A 18 1.20 -12.70 9.17
CA SER A 18 0.36 -11.80 8.37
C SER A 18 -0.96 -11.50 9.09
N LEU A 19 -1.47 -10.27 8.90
CA LEU A 19 -2.81 -9.90 9.37
C LEU A 19 -3.86 -10.86 8.76
N THR A 20 -4.86 -11.22 9.58
CA THR A 20 -6.10 -11.82 9.10
C THR A 20 -6.90 -10.82 8.27
N LEU A 21 -7.93 -11.27 7.56
CA LEU A 21 -8.77 -10.38 6.75
C LEU A 21 -9.45 -9.30 7.61
N ASP A 22 -10.01 -9.67 8.76
CA ASP A 22 -10.67 -8.75 9.68
C ASP A 22 -9.69 -7.71 10.24
N GLU A 23 -8.47 -8.13 10.60
CA GLU A 23 -7.41 -7.22 11.05
C GLU A 23 -6.95 -6.28 9.94
N LEU A 24 -6.88 -6.75 8.70
CA LEU A 24 -6.53 -5.95 7.54
C LEU A 24 -7.61 -4.89 7.24
N GLU A 25 -8.90 -5.27 7.30
CA GLU A 25 -10.01 -4.34 7.17
C GLU A 25 -9.99 -3.27 8.26
N GLN A 26 -9.75 -3.67 9.51
CA GLN A 26 -9.59 -2.73 10.62
C GLN A 26 -8.39 -1.82 10.41
N PHE A 27 -7.25 -2.37 9.97
CA PHE A 27 -6.05 -1.58 9.70
C PHE A 27 -6.33 -0.49 8.66
N ILE A 28 -6.89 -0.85 7.51
CA ILE A 28 -7.22 0.12 6.45
C ILE A 28 -8.29 1.12 6.94
N HIS A 29 -9.27 0.68 7.73
CA HIS A 29 -10.26 1.57 8.33
C HIS A 29 -9.62 2.64 9.21
N HIS A 30 -8.62 2.28 10.03
CA HIS A 30 -7.90 3.25 10.87
C HIS A 30 -7.05 4.24 10.06
N LEU A 31 -6.65 3.88 8.83
CA LEU A 31 -5.95 4.80 7.93
C LEU A 31 -6.89 5.81 7.27
N SER A 32 -8.18 5.52 7.18
CA SER A 32 -9.17 6.41 6.58
C SER A 32 -9.32 7.71 7.37
N GLY A 33 -9.38 8.83 6.67
CA GLY A 33 -9.49 10.16 7.23
C GLY A 33 -8.14 10.79 7.65
N LEU A 34 -7.03 10.06 7.53
CA LEU A 34 -5.68 10.59 7.82
C LEU A 34 -5.08 11.40 6.64
N GLY A 35 -5.77 11.45 5.50
CA GLY A 35 -5.34 12.20 4.32
C GLY A 35 -4.45 11.40 3.36
N LEU A 36 -4.18 10.13 3.66
CA LEU A 36 -3.44 9.20 2.81
C LEU A 36 -4.18 8.87 1.51
N GLU A 37 -5.48 9.10 1.44
CA GLU A 37 -6.29 8.95 0.22
C GLU A 37 -5.83 9.88 -0.92
N LYS A 38 -5.15 10.98 -0.56
CA LYS A 38 -4.59 11.95 -1.51
C LYS A 38 -3.12 11.70 -1.82
N VAL A 39 -2.52 10.66 -1.23
CA VAL A 39 -1.11 10.32 -1.34
C VAL A 39 -0.98 9.01 -2.10
N ARG A 40 -0.19 9.01 -3.18
CA ARG A 40 0.14 7.77 -3.87
C ARG A 40 1.05 6.95 -2.97
N THR A 41 0.57 5.79 -2.52
CA THR A 41 1.25 4.98 -1.50
C THR A 41 1.68 3.64 -2.07
N ALA A 42 2.96 3.32 -1.95
CA ALA A 42 3.48 1.99 -2.24
C ALA A 42 3.84 1.30 -0.92
N TYR A 43 3.32 0.11 -0.70
CA TYR A 43 3.60 -0.70 0.49
C TYR A 43 4.47 -1.89 0.10
N VAL A 44 5.55 -2.14 0.83
CA VAL A 44 6.45 -3.28 0.63
C VAL A 44 6.42 -4.13 1.89
N GLY A 45 5.94 -5.37 1.77
CA GLY A 45 5.83 -6.32 2.89
C GLY A 45 7.00 -7.31 2.95
N VAL A 46 7.27 -7.86 4.15
CA VAL A 46 8.37 -8.82 4.38
C VAL A 46 8.06 -10.23 3.86
N ASP A 47 6.79 -10.63 3.86
CA ASP A 47 6.37 -11.98 3.48
C ASP A 47 5.84 -12.02 2.04
N THR A 48 6.77 -12.26 1.10
CA THR A 48 6.48 -12.33 -0.35
C THR A 48 5.72 -13.60 -0.76
N ALA A 49 5.45 -14.53 0.16
CA ALA A 49 4.83 -15.82 -0.17
C ALA A 49 3.30 -15.76 -0.37
N ARG A 50 2.67 -14.58 -0.31
CA ARG A 50 1.21 -14.43 -0.26
C ARG A 50 0.66 -13.41 -1.26
N SER A 51 0.81 -13.69 -2.55
CA SER A 51 0.22 -12.90 -3.65
C SER A 51 -1.26 -12.54 -3.42
N TRP A 52 -2.08 -13.48 -2.91
CA TRP A 52 -3.50 -13.23 -2.62
C TRP A 52 -3.74 -12.13 -1.56
N GLN A 53 -2.91 -12.07 -0.51
CA GLN A 53 -3.09 -11.07 0.55
C GLN A 53 -2.69 -9.68 0.08
N ASN A 54 -1.66 -9.57 -0.75
CA ASN A 54 -1.27 -8.31 -1.39
C ASN A 54 -2.43 -7.78 -2.26
N GLU A 55 -3.00 -8.64 -3.10
CA GLU A 55 -4.15 -8.30 -3.94
C GLU A 55 -5.37 -7.89 -3.10
N THR A 56 -5.69 -8.65 -2.05
CA THR A 56 -6.82 -8.35 -1.15
C THR A 56 -6.63 -6.99 -0.46
N THR A 57 -5.42 -6.69 0.02
CA THR A 57 -5.07 -5.41 0.64
C THR A 57 -5.28 -4.25 -0.33
N GLU A 58 -4.82 -4.41 -1.57
CA GLU A 58 -5.00 -3.38 -2.59
C GLU A 58 -6.46 -3.11 -2.91
N ILE A 59 -7.27 -4.17 -3.07
CA ILE A 59 -8.70 -4.04 -3.34
C ILE A 59 -9.39 -3.29 -2.20
N LEU A 60 -9.20 -3.73 -0.95
CA LEU A 60 -9.83 -3.11 0.22
C LEU A 60 -9.43 -1.64 0.42
N ALA A 61 -8.18 -1.29 0.10
CA ALA A 61 -7.70 0.09 0.16
C ALA A 61 -8.31 0.93 -0.97
N ARG A 62 -8.33 0.42 -2.21
CA ARG A 62 -8.88 1.16 -3.36
C ARG A 62 -10.39 1.39 -3.23
N GLU A 63 -11.14 0.43 -2.69
CA GLU A 63 -12.57 0.60 -2.40
C GLU A 63 -12.86 1.75 -1.41
N ARG A 64 -11.89 2.08 -0.55
CA ARG A 64 -11.95 3.20 0.40
C ARG A 64 -11.35 4.49 -0.16
N GLY A 65 -10.99 4.53 -1.44
CA GLY A 65 -10.52 5.73 -2.14
C GLY A 65 -9.01 5.97 -2.06
N PHE A 66 -8.23 5.00 -1.56
CA PHE A 66 -6.76 5.12 -1.55
C PHE A 66 -6.17 4.91 -2.95
N VAL A 67 -5.09 5.63 -3.25
CA VAL A 67 -4.23 5.38 -4.41
C VAL A 67 -3.03 4.56 -3.93
N ALA A 68 -3.27 3.27 -3.70
CA ALA A 68 -2.27 2.36 -3.11
C ALA A 68 -1.98 1.12 -3.97
N ARG A 69 -0.74 0.64 -3.89
CA ARG A 69 -0.29 -0.66 -4.40
C ARG A 69 0.66 -1.34 -3.40
N VAL A 70 0.64 -2.67 -3.40
CA VAL A 70 1.51 -3.52 -2.58
C VAL A 70 2.53 -4.20 -3.49
N PHE A 71 3.79 -4.21 -3.07
CA PHE A 71 4.91 -4.74 -3.84
C PHE A 71 5.70 -5.71 -2.98
N GLU A 72 6.34 -6.68 -3.63
CA GLU A 72 7.32 -7.55 -3.01
C GLU A 72 8.71 -6.91 -2.99
N ILE A 73 9.00 -6.04 -3.97
CA ILE A 73 10.33 -5.49 -4.22
C ILE A 73 10.29 -3.95 -4.12
N GLU A 74 11.12 -3.39 -3.25
CA GLU A 74 11.21 -1.94 -3.01
C GLU A 74 11.54 -1.13 -4.27
N SER A 75 12.38 -1.68 -5.17
CA SER A 75 12.74 -1.01 -6.42
C SER A 75 11.54 -0.87 -7.37
N GLU A 76 10.63 -1.84 -7.39
CA GLU A 76 9.40 -1.79 -8.20
C GLU A 76 8.40 -0.78 -7.62
N ALA A 77 8.22 -0.81 -6.30
CA ALA A 77 7.44 0.18 -5.56
C ALA A 77 7.91 1.61 -5.87
N SER A 78 9.22 1.83 -5.80
CA SER A 78 9.86 3.10 -6.10
C SER A 78 9.65 3.56 -7.54
N LEU A 79 9.70 2.64 -8.50
CA LEU A 79 9.44 2.94 -9.92
C LEU A 79 7.98 3.36 -10.13
N TRP A 80 7.05 2.58 -9.58
CA TRP A 80 5.62 2.87 -9.68
C TRP A 80 5.24 4.19 -9.02
N LEU A 81 5.81 4.52 -7.86
CA LEU A 81 5.58 5.82 -7.24
C LEU A 81 5.93 6.96 -8.21
N ARG A 82 7.13 6.93 -8.78
CA ARG A 82 7.65 7.99 -9.65
C ARG A 82 6.92 8.12 -10.98
N HIS A 83 6.55 7.00 -11.60
CA HIS A 83 6.08 7.00 -12.99
C HIS A 83 4.61 6.63 -13.14
N GLY A 84 4.01 5.97 -12.14
CA GLY A 84 2.63 5.47 -12.19
C GLY A 84 2.43 4.27 -13.11
N GLU A 85 3.48 3.83 -13.82
CA GLU A 85 3.46 2.76 -14.80
C GLU A 85 4.34 1.58 -14.36
N LEU A 86 3.74 0.39 -14.39
CA LEU A 86 4.33 -0.90 -14.73
C LEU A 86 3.28 -1.64 -15.56
#